data_AF-A0A538NRQ5-F1
#
_entry.id   AF-A0A538NRQ5-F1
#
_cell.length_a   1.000
_cell.length_b   1.000
_cell.length_c   1.000
_cell.angle_alpha   90.00
_cell.angle_beta   90.00
_cell.angle_gamma   90.00
#
_symmetry.space_group_name_H-M   'P 1'
#
loop_
_entity.id
_entity.type
_entity.pdbx_description
1 polymer ?
#
loop_
_entity_poly.entity_id
_entity_poly.type
_entity_poly.pdbx_seq_one_letter_code
_entity_poly.pdbx_strand_id
1 'polypeptide(L)'
;RAIGSARSAGKSVRFRDDSISLEELTDRSFDKIDIVFFSAGGDVSRKYVPIACQADAIAIDNSSVFRMEPHVPLVIPEINPEDVRSHRGLIA
;
A
#
# COMPACT_ATOMS: atom_id res chain seq x y z
N ARG A 1 -1.36 -11.04 1.38
CA ARG A 1 -0.68 -11.41 0.10
C ARG A 1 0.69 -10.75 0.07
N ALA A 2 1.69 -11.36 -0.57
CA ALA A 2 2.98 -10.73 -0.81
C ALA A 2 3.07 -10.34 -2.30
N ILE A 3 3.30 -9.07 -2.59
CA ILE A 3 3.25 -8.53 -3.96
C ILE A 3 4.57 -7.79 -4.22
N GLY A 4 5.15 -7.95 -5.40
CA GLY A 4 6.40 -7.30 -5.76
C GLY A 4 6.61 -7.13 -7.26
N SER A 5 7.80 -6.72 -7.67
CA SER A 5 8.15 -6.61 -9.10
C SER A 5 8.06 -7.97 -9.82
N ALA A 6 7.91 -7.96 -11.16
CA ALA A 6 8.00 -9.16 -12.00
C ALA A 6 9.23 -10.04 -11.70
N ARG A 7 10.39 -9.43 -11.41
CA ARG A 7 11.63 -10.13 -11.04
C ARG A 7 11.51 -10.98 -9.76
N SER A 8 10.59 -10.62 -8.88
CA SER A 8 10.39 -11.26 -7.59
C SER A 8 9.24 -12.26 -7.60
N ALA A 9 8.39 -12.24 -8.62
CA ALA A 9 7.27 -13.16 -8.74
C ALA A 9 7.75 -14.63 -8.72
N GLY A 10 7.03 -15.48 -8.00
CA GLY A 10 7.36 -16.90 -7.81
C GLY A 10 8.45 -17.18 -6.77
N LYS A 11 9.13 -16.16 -6.24
CA LYS A 11 9.91 -16.32 -4.99
C LYS A 11 8.95 -16.45 -3.81
N SER A 12 9.47 -16.85 -2.66
CA SER A 12 8.70 -16.89 -1.42
C SER A 12 9.30 -16.00 -0.34
N VAL A 13 8.43 -15.52 0.55
CA VAL A 13 8.80 -14.86 1.80
C VAL A 13 8.19 -15.63 2.95
N ARG A 14 8.92 -15.74 4.05
CA ARG A 14 8.40 -16.33 5.28
C ARG A 14 7.65 -15.28 6.07
N PHE A 15 6.42 -15.59 6.47
CA PHE A 15 5.64 -14.76 7.37
C PHE A 15 5.01 -15.66 8.43
N ARG A 16 5.39 -15.45 9.69
CA ARG A 16 5.12 -16.39 10.78
C ARG A 16 5.64 -17.80 10.41
N ASP A 17 4.79 -18.81 10.50
CA ASP A 17 5.11 -20.19 10.18
C ASP A 17 4.84 -20.56 8.71
N ASP A 18 4.32 -19.62 7.91
CA ASP A 18 3.93 -19.86 6.52
C ASP A 18 4.98 -19.34 5.52
N SER A 19 5.08 -20.03 4.40
CA SER A 19 5.79 -19.58 3.20
C SER A 19 4.79 -19.01 2.22
N ILE A 20 4.88 -17.70 1.95
CA ILE A 20 3.97 -16.99 1.07
C ILE A 20 4.67 -16.75 -0.26
N SER A 21 4.06 -17.21 -1.36
CA SER A 21 4.53 -16.91 -2.71
C SER A 21 4.34 -15.44 -3.05
N LEU A 22 5.33 -14.83 -3.70
CA LEU A 22 5.23 -13.49 -4.24
C LEU A 22 4.47 -13.49 -5.56
N GLU A 23 3.45 -12.63 -5.60
CA GLU A 23 2.70 -12.29 -6.80
C GLU A 23 3.31 -11.04 -7.46
N GLU A 24 3.23 -10.95 -8.79
CA GLU A 24 3.61 -9.74 -9.51
C GLU A 24 2.61 -8.61 -9.26
N LEU A 25 3.12 -7.40 -9.04
CA LEU A 25 2.33 -6.19 -8.97
C LEU A 25 1.74 -5.84 -10.35
N THR A 26 0.45 -6.04 -10.48
CA THR A 26 -0.39 -5.67 -11.62
C THR A 26 -1.53 -4.75 -11.19
N ASP A 27 -2.25 -4.19 -12.15
CA ASP A 27 -3.39 -3.30 -11.88
C ASP A 27 -4.57 -4.03 -11.18
N ARG A 28 -4.59 -5.37 -11.15
CA ARG A 28 -5.61 -6.19 -10.47
C ARG A 28 -5.17 -6.73 -9.10
N SER A 29 -4.00 -6.33 -8.62
CA SER A 29 -3.41 -6.91 -7.39
C SER A 29 -4.17 -6.57 -6.11
N PHE A 30 -5.10 -5.63 -6.18
CA PHE A 30 -5.80 -5.07 -5.02
C PHE A 30 -7.21 -5.65 -4.82
N ASP A 31 -7.69 -6.47 -5.74
CA ASP A 31 -9.00 -7.12 -5.64
C ASP A 31 -9.10 -7.91 -4.33
N LYS A 32 -10.12 -7.63 -3.50
CA LYS A 32 -10.36 -8.27 -2.19
C LYS A 32 -9.23 -8.05 -1.17
N ILE A 33 -8.53 -6.91 -1.24
CA ILE A 33 -7.68 -6.43 -0.15
C ILE A 33 -8.41 -5.30 0.58
N ASP A 34 -8.48 -5.38 1.91
CA ASP A 34 -8.98 -4.29 2.74
C ASP A 34 -7.91 -3.22 2.98
N ILE A 35 -6.65 -3.63 3.22
CA ILE A 35 -5.54 -2.74 3.55
C ILE A 35 -4.27 -3.17 2.80
N VAL A 36 -3.58 -2.21 2.19
CA VAL A 36 -2.30 -2.40 1.51
C VAL A 36 -1.24 -1.43 2.02
N PHE A 37 -0.06 -1.98 2.34
CA PHE A 37 1.11 -1.19 2.69
C PHE A 37 2.01 -1.03 1.46
N PHE A 38 2.21 0.21 1.03
CA PHE A 38 3.13 0.56 -0.05
C PHE A 38 4.49 0.97 0.52
N SER A 39 5.52 0.26 0.09
CA SER A 39 6.92 0.61 0.36
C SER A 39 7.81 0.20 -0.82
N ALA A 40 7.40 0.62 -2.03
CA ALA A 40 7.99 0.21 -3.29
C ALA A 40 8.60 1.38 -4.10
N GLY A 41 8.70 2.57 -3.50
CA GLY A 41 9.25 3.77 -4.13
C GLY A 41 8.19 4.62 -4.84
N GLY A 42 8.52 5.90 -5.06
CA GLY A 42 7.56 6.90 -5.49
C GLY A 42 6.92 6.66 -6.87
N ASP A 43 7.66 6.07 -7.82
CA ASP A 43 7.08 5.74 -9.14
C ASP A 43 6.01 4.66 -9.06
N VAL A 44 6.22 3.66 -8.20
CA VAL A 44 5.24 2.61 -7.94
C VAL A 44 4.04 3.19 -7.21
N SER A 45 4.27 4.00 -6.17
CA SER A 45 3.19 4.64 -5.42
C SER A 45 2.33 5.54 -6.32
N ARG A 46 2.94 6.39 -7.15
CA ARG A 46 2.21 7.23 -8.12
C ARG A 46 1.24 6.46 -9.01
N LYS A 47 1.67 5.29 -9.50
CA LYS A 47 0.84 4.46 -10.38
C LYS A 47 -0.22 3.67 -9.60
N TYR A 48 0.19 2.97 -8.55
CA TYR A 48 -0.62 1.88 -8.00
C TYR A 48 -1.41 2.24 -6.75
N VAL A 49 -1.04 3.29 -6.01
CA VAL A 49 -1.84 3.76 -4.87
C VAL A 49 -3.26 4.18 -5.30
N PRO A 50 -3.44 4.97 -6.38
CA PRO A 50 -4.79 5.29 -6.87
C PRO A 50 -5.58 4.05 -7.29
N ILE A 51 -4.92 3.08 -7.91
CA ILE A 51 -5.55 1.81 -8.34
C ILE A 51 -6.00 1.00 -7.12
N ALA A 52 -5.21 0.94 -6.06
CA ALA A 52 -5.60 0.28 -4.82
C ALA A 52 -6.82 0.95 -4.19
N CYS A 53 -6.84 2.29 -4.12
CA CYS A 53 -7.98 3.03 -3.60
C CYS A 53 -9.25 2.81 -4.43
N GLN A 54 -9.12 2.70 -5.76
CA GLN A 54 -10.24 2.38 -6.67
C GLN A 54 -10.77 0.95 -6.50
N ALA A 55 -9.97 0.04 -5.98
CA ALA A 55 -10.36 -1.33 -5.64
C ALA A 55 -10.92 -1.45 -4.20
N ASP A 56 -11.33 -0.32 -3.60
CA ASP A 56 -11.84 -0.18 -2.23
C ASP A 56 -10.84 -0.55 -1.12
N ALA A 57 -9.54 -0.68 -1.44
CA ALA A 57 -8.50 -0.90 -0.45
C ALA A 57 -8.05 0.41 0.20
N ILE A 58 -7.77 0.38 1.50
CA ILE A 58 -7.06 1.47 2.19
C ILE A 58 -5.56 1.32 1.94
N ALA A 59 -4.98 2.29 1.26
CA ALA A 59 -3.55 2.37 1.01
C ALA A 59 -2.83 3.14 2.13
N ILE A 60 -1.76 2.54 2.66
CA ILE A 60 -0.81 3.18 3.58
C ILE A 60 0.51 3.30 2.84
N ASP A 61 0.87 4.50 2.40
CA ASP A 61 2.03 4.73 1.54
C ASP A 61 3.20 5.38 2.28
N ASN A 62 4.29 4.62 2.46
CA ASN A 62 5.51 5.12 3.11
C ASN A 62 6.37 6.01 2.18
N SER A 63 5.94 6.25 0.94
CA SER A 63 6.64 7.16 0.04
C SER A 63 6.39 8.64 0.40
N SER A 64 7.10 9.55 -0.28
CA SER A 64 6.86 11.00 -0.14
C SER A 64 5.79 11.54 -1.07
N VAL A 65 5.24 10.73 -1.97
CA VAL A 65 4.42 11.17 -3.12
C VAL A 65 3.19 11.94 -2.69
N PHE A 66 2.49 11.48 -1.65
CA PHE A 66 1.18 12.01 -1.27
C PHE A 66 1.19 12.82 0.03
N ARG A 67 2.35 13.01 0.67
CA ARG A 67 2.45 13.64 2.01
C ARG A 67 1.95 15.08 2.05
N MET A 68 1.95 15.77 0.92
CA MET A 68 1.54 17.16 0.79
C MET A 68 0.12 17.31 0.21
N GLU A 69 -0.55 16.20 -0.12
CA GLU A 69 -1.91 16.25 -0.65
C GLU A 69 -2.89 16.63 0.46
N PRO A 70 -3.69 17.71 0.31
CA PRO A 70 -4.52 18.25 1.40
C PRO A 70 -5.56 17.29 1.98
N HIS A 71 -5.88 16.20 1.28
CA HIS A 71 -6.89 15.20 1.69
C HIS A 71 -6.28 13.86 2.11
N VAL A 72 -4.95 13.78 2.17
CA VAL A 72 -4.22 12.60 2.61
C VAL A 72 -3.62 12.92 3.98
N PRO A 73 -4.08 12.28 5.06
CA PRO A 73 -3.49 12.48 6.37
C PRO A 73 -2.08 11.91 6.40
N LEU A 74 -1.11 12.73 6.81
CA LEU A 74 0.25 12.31 7.14
C LEU A 74 0.27 11.85 8.60
N VAL A 75 0.24 10.55 8.84
CA VAL A 75 -0.02 10.01 10.18
C VAL A 75 1.25 9.49 10.84
N ILE A 76 1.52 10.00 12.04
CA ILE A 76 2.47 9.43 12.99
C ILE A 76 1.63 8.92 14.18
N PRO A 77 1.49 7.60 14.37
CA PRO A 77 0.55 7.03 15.33
C PRO A 77 0.70 7.55 16.77
N GLU A 78 1.93 7.85 17.19
CA GLU A 78 2.23 8.34 18.54
C GLU A 78 2.01 9.85 18.71
N ILE A 79 1.81 10.59 17.62
CA ILE A 79 1.72 12.07 17.62
C ILE A 79 0.33 12.55 17.20
N ASN A 80 -0.22 12.01 16.12
CA ASN A 80 -1.50 12.42 15.54
C ASN A 80 -2.35 11.21 15.09
N PRO A 81 -2.65 10.24 15.99
CA PRO A 81 -3.39 9.03 15.64
C PRO A 81 -4.79 9.31 15.11
N GLU A 82 -5.45 10.37 15.58
CA GLU A 82 -6.83 10.69 15.20
C GLU A 82 -6.96 11.13 13.74
N ASP A 83 -5.88 11.62 13.12
CA ASP A 83 -5.86 12.08 11.73
C ASP A 83 -6.18 10.93 10.76
N VAL A 84 -5.90 9.68 11.16
CA VAL A 84 -6.24 8.49 10.38
C VAL A 84 -7.72 8.45 10.00
N ARG A 85 -8.62 8.96 10.85
CA ARG A 85 -10.07 8.95 10.61
C ARG A 85 -10.50 9.81 9.43
N SER A 86 -9.65 10.75 9.01
CA SER A 86 -9.92 11.66 7.90
C SER A 86 -9.58 11.08 6.52
N HIS A 87 -8.99 9.87 6.48
CA HIS A 87 -8.56 9.25 5.23
C HIS A 87 -9.71 9.06 4.25
N ARG A 88 -9.40 9.13 2.95
CA ARG A 88 -10.36 8.82 1.87
C ARG A 88 -9.88 7.63 1.03
N GLY A 89 -9.36 6.60 1.72
CA GLY A 89 -8.74 5.42 1.11
C GLY A 89 -7.21 5.49 1.05
N LEU A 90 -6.59 6.61 1.43
CA LEU A 90 -5.14 6.77 1.44
C LEU A 90 -4.66 7.47 2.72
N ILE A 91 -3.59 6.95 3.30
CA ILE A 91 -2.82 7.49 4.43
C ILE A 91 -1.35 7.54 4.00
N ALA A 92 -0.65 8.63 4.34
CA ALA A 92 0.78 8.80 4.06
C ALA A 92 1.61 8.95 5.35
#